data_AF-A7B3D7-F1
#
_entry.id   AF-A7B3D7-F1
#
_cell.length_a   1.000
_cell.length_b   1.000
_cell.length_c   1.000
_cell.angle_alpha   90.00
_cell.angle_beta   90.00
_cell.angle_gamma   90.00
#
_symmetry.space_group_name_H-M   'P 1'
#
loop_
_entity.id
_entity.type
_entity.pdbx_description
1 polymer ?
#
loop_
_entity_poly.entity_id
_entity_poly.type
_entity_poly.pdbx_seq_one_letter_code
_entity_poly.pdbx_strand_id
1 'polypeptide(L)'
;MKGHLDVKQLESYNKADLQELAKQLGVDAEGTKKEIAARCAAVEVDIPDDSELTEEDKKVAAEAAAEAAAKAEEEKAAAEAAAKAEEEKAAAEAAAKAEEEKAAAEAAAKAEEEKAAAEAAAKAEEEKAAAEAAAKAEEEKAAAEAVAKAEEEKKAAGLVKVKAKRRFLDKELNQIKDTGDIYTVSRERAAVLEEAGVAVVMTE
;
A
#
# COMPACT_ATOMS: atom_id res chain seq x y z
N MET A 1 -80.37 1.62 26.87
CA MET A 1 -80.18 1.32 28.32
C MET A 1 -78.70 1.42 28.61
N LYS A 2 -78.28 1.91 29.79
CA LYS A 2 -76.85 1.88 30.13
C LYS A 2 -76.40 0.45 30.36
N GLY A 3 -75.32 0.05 29.68
CA GLY A 3 -74.77 -1.30 29.77
C GLY A 3 -73.25 -1.28 29.79
N HIS A 4 -72.68 -2.41 30.17
CA HIS A 4 -71.24 -2.61 30.26
C HIS A 4 -70.76 -3.56 29.16
N LEU A 5 -69.55 -3.33 28.67
CA LEU A 5 -68.91 -4.21 27.71
C LEU A 5 -68.41 -5.49 28.40
N ASP A 6 -68.64 -6.65 27.78
CA ASP A 6 -68.21 -7.93 28.33
C ASP A 6 -66.67 -8.06 28.34
N VAL A 7 -66.09 -8.08 29.54
CA VAL A 7 -64.63 -8.23 29.76
C VAL A 7 -64.06 -9.42 28.98
N LYS A 8 -64.78 -10.54 28.96
CA LYS A 8 -64.33 -11.77 28.28
C LYS A 8 -64.26 -11.61 26.76
N GLN A 9 -65.13 -10.79 26.18
CA GLN A 9 -65.04 -10.48 24.74
C GLN A 9 -63.86 -9.55 24.49
N LEU A 10 -63.67 -8.53 25.33
CA LEU A 10 -62.55 -7.60 25.23
C LEU A 10 -61.19 -8.29 25.40
N GLU A 11 -61.08 -9.30 26.24
CA GLU A 11 -59.84 -10.09 26.39
C GLU A 11 -59.46 -10.87 25.12
N SER A 12 -60.39 -11.07 24.17
CA SER A 12 -60.08 -11.68 22.88
C SER A 12 -59.48 -10.70 21.85
N TYR A 13 -59.66 -9.38 22.04
CA TYR A 13 -59.24 -8.33 21.09
C TYR A 13 -57.73 -8.08 21.16
N ASN A 14 -57.08 -7.63 20.09
CA ASN A 14 -55.63 -7.38 20.16
C ASN A 14 -55.33 -6.11 20.97
N LYS A 15 -54.08 -5.96 21.41
CA LYS A 15 -53.70 -4.83 22.27
C LYS A 15 -53.96 -3.48 21.58
N ALA A 16 -53.67 -3.38 20.28
CA ALA A 16 -53.93 -2.17 19.50
C ALA A 16 -55.43 -1.81 19.49
N ASP A 17 -56.29 -2.78 19.21
CA ASP A 17 -57.76 -2.59 19.18
C ASP A 17 -58.30 -2.13 20.54
N LEU A 18 -57.76 -2.68 21.63
CA LEU A 18 -58.15 -2.29 22.99
C LEU A 18 -57.67 -0.89 23.35
N GLN A 19 -56.47 -0.49 22.89
CA GLN A 19 -55.96 0.87 23.09
C GLN A 19 -56.76 1.90 22.31
N GLU A 20 -57.23 1.55 21.12
CA GLU A 20 -58.11 2.40 20.33
C GLU A 20 -59.49 2.54 20.98
N LEU A 21 -60.08 1.42 21.42
CA LEU A 21 -61.34 1.42 22.16
C LEU A 21 -61.22 2.25 23.46
N ALA A 22 -60.10 2.14 24.17
CA ALA A 22 -59.85 2.95 25.36
C ALA A 22 -59.84 4.45 25.04
N LYS A 23 -59.17 4.86 23.96
CA LYS A 23 -59.15 6.26 23.51
C LYS A 23 -60.55 6.75 23.11
N GLN A 24 -61.33 5.92 22.41
CA GLN A 24 -62.71 6.25 22.01
C GLN A 24 -63.64 6.43 23.21
N LEU A 25 -63.47 5.60 24.24
CA LEU A 25 -64.21 5.69 25.51
C LEU A 25 -63.65 6.76 26.46
N GLY A 26 -62.56 7.44 26.08
CA GLY A 26 -61.90 8.46 26.91
C GLY A 26 -61.22 7.90 28.16
N VAL A 27 -60.86 6.61 28.16
CA VAL A 27 -60.15 5.95 29.26
C VAL A 27 -58.68 5.69 28.93
N ASP A 28 -57.90 5.52 30.00
CA ASP A 28 -56.46 5.36 29.90
C ASP A 28 -56.05 4.09 29.13
N ALA A 29 -55.33 4.29 28.01
CA ALA A 29 -54.88 3.26 27.09
C ALA A 29 -53.46 2.72 27.42
N GLU A 30 -52.89 3.11 28.56
CA GLU A 30 -51.57 2.67 29.00
C GLU A 30 -51.67 1.38 29.84
N GLY A 31 -50.72 0.45 29.64
CA GLY A 31 -50.63 -0.80 30.40
C GLY A 31 -50.74 -2.07 29.56
N THR A 32 -51.02 -3.18 30.23
CA THR A 32 -51.18 -4.51 29.60
C THR A 32 -52.56 -4.68 28.99
N LYS A 33 -52.68 -5.61 28.03
CA LYS A 33 -53.94 -5.93 27.32
C LYS A 33 -55.13 -6.13 28.27
N LYS A 34 -54.92 -6.85 29.37
CA LYS A 34 -55.97 -7.15 30.37
C LYS A 34 -56.38 -5.92 31.17
N GLU A 35 -55.45 -5.04 31.51
CA GLU A 35 -55.75 -3.81 32.24
C GLU A 35 -56.60 -2.87 31.41
N ILE A 36 -56.26 -2.73 30.12
CA ILE A 36 -57.02 -1.89 29.19
C ILE A 36 -58.42 -2.48 28.99
N ALA A 37 -58.54 -3.79 28.77
CA ALA A 37 -59.84 -4.47 28.64
C ALA A 37 -60.72 -4.31 29.90
N ALA A 38 -60.14 -4.43 31.10
CA ALA A 38 -60.87 -4.23 32.35
C ALA A 38 -61.36 -2.79 32.52
N ARG A 39 -60.54 -1.79 32.16
CA ARG A 39 -60.95 -0.38 32.20
C ARG A 39 -62.05 -0.07 31.20
N CYS A 40 -61.93 -0.55 29.96
CA CYS A 40 -62.96 -0.38 28.94
C CYS A 40 -64.29 -1.05 29.35
N ALA A 41 -64.24 -2.22 29.98
CA ALA A 41 -65.44 -2.89 30.48
C ALA A 41 -66.15 -2.15 31.63
N ALA A 42 -65.39 -1.42 32.44
CA ALA A 42 -65.91 -0.65 33.56
C ALA A 42 -66.59 0.67 33.11
N VAL A 43 -66.41 1.09 31.87
CA VAL A 43 -67.09 2.27 31.31
C VAL A 43 -68.58 1.94 31.10
N GLU A 44 -69.46 2.74 31.73
CA GLU A 44 -70.89 2.74 31.39
C GLU A 44 -71.06 3.40 30.03
N VAL A 45 -71.39 2.60 29.02
CA VAL A 45 -71.72 3.08 27.69
C VAL A 45 -73.24 3.05 27.53
N ASP A 46 -73.80 4.09 26.92
CA ASP A 46 -75.21 4.05 26.53
C ASP A 46 -75.35 3.07 25.37
N ILE A 47 -75.86 1.87 25.65
CA ILE A 47 -76.11 0.86 24.63
C ILE A 47 -77.51 1.16 24.07
N PRO A 48 -77.63 1.64 22.82
CA PRO A 48 -78.94 1.83 22.21
C PRO A 48 -79.63 0.46 22.09
N ASP A 49 -80.91 0.41 22.43
CA ASP A 49 -81.75 -0.77 22.23
C ASP A 49 -81.88 -1.01 20.72
N ASP A 50 -81.63 -2.24 20.26
CA ASP A 50 -81.51 -2.64 18.84
C ASP A 50 -82.79 -2.36 18.01
N SER A 51 -83.85 -1.83 18.62
CA SER A 51 -85.15 -1.57 18.00
C SER A 51 -85.40 -0.16 17.44
N GLU A 52 -84.49 0.82 17.61
CA GLU A 52 -84.59 2.16 16.99
C GLU A 52 -83.26 2.76 16.50
N LEU A 53 -82.29 1.94 16.07
CA LEU A 53 -81.15 2.47 15.29
C LEU A 53 -81.64 2.73 13.86
N THR A 54 -81.71 4.00 13.46
CA THR A 54 -81.97 4.33 12.06
C THR A 54 -80.80 3.88 11.20
N GLU A 55 -81.03 3.54 9.93
CA GLU A 55 -79.95 3.12 9.00
C GLU A 55 -78.83 4.16 8.86
N GLU A 56 -79.08 5.42 9.25
CA GLU A 56 -78.07 6.49 9.28
C GLU A 56 -77.03 6.32 10.39
N ASP A 57 -77.41 5.93 11.61
CA ASP A 57 -76.47 5.79 12.73
C ASP A 57 -75.49 4.62 12.52
N LYS A 58 -75.97 3.52 11.93
CA LYS A 58 -75.16 2.35 11.57
C LYS A 58 -74.20 2.66 10.43
N LYS A 59 -74.62 3.52 9.50
CA LYS A 59 -73.80 4.00 8.39
C LYS A 59 -72.68 4.92 8.86
N VAL A 60 -72.95 5.84 9.81
CA VAL A 60 -71.92 6.75 10.36
C VAL A 60 -70.85 5.98 11.14
N ALA A 61 -71.24 4.97 11.93
CA ALA A 61 -70.28 4.12 12.64
C ALA A 61 -69.42 3.28 11.68
N ALA A 62 -70.00 2.76 10.61
CA ALA A 62 -69.27 2.00 9.58
C ALA A 62 -68.33 2.90 8.75
N GLU A 63 -68.75 4.14 8.44
CA GLU A 63 -67.95 5.12 7.71
C GLU A 63 -66.75 5.61 8.55
N ALA A 64 -66.95 5.85 9.85
CA ALA A 64 -65.85 6.19 10.77
C ALA A 64 -64.84 5.05 10.94
N ALA A 65 -65.29 3.79 10.98
CA ALA A 65 -64.41 2.62 11.04
C ALA A 65 -63.62 2.43 9.73
N ALA A 66 -64.25 2.67 8.58
CA ALA A 66 -63.59 2.62 7.28
C ALA A 66 -62.55 3.74 7.09
N GLU A 67 -62.83 4.96 7.56
CA GLU A 67 -61.88 6.08 7.51
C GLU A 67 -60.67 5.85 8.44
N ALA A 68 -60.90 5.26 9.62
CA ALA A 68 -59.82 4.87 10.52
C ALA A 68 -58.92 3.77 9.93
N ALA A 69 -59.51 2.76 9.29
CA ALA A 69 -58.76 1.71 8.60
C ALA A 69 -57.94 2.26 7.41
N ALA A 70 -58.50 3.22 6.65
CA ALA A 70 -57.80 3.86 5.54
C ALA A 70 -56.60 4.70 6.01
N LYS A 71 -56.73 5.47 7.10
CA LYS A 71 -55.61 6.24 7.67
C LYS A 71 -54.50 5.34 8.23
N ALA A 72 -54.86 4.23 8.85
CA ALA A 72 -53.88 3.26 9.36
C ALA A 72 -53.09 2.58 8.22
N GLU A 73 -53.74 2.31 7.08
CA GLU A 73 -53.08 1.74 5.91
C GLU A 73 -52.12 2.74 5.24
N GLU A 74 -52.51 4.03 5.17
CA GLU A 74 -51.68 5.12 4.65
C GLU A 74 -50.43 5.36 5.51
N GLU A 75 -50.56 5.37 6.85
CA GLU A 75 -49.42 5.55 7.76
C GLU A 75 -48.43 4.37 7.67
N LYS A 76 -48.94 3.14 7.52
CA LYS A 76 -48.11 1.96 7.30
C LYS A 76 -47.37 2.01 5.96
N ALA A 77 -48.02 2.48 4.90
CA ALA A 77 -47.39 2.66 3.60
C ALA A 77 -46.29 3.75 3.63
N ALA A 78 -46.50 4.85 4.34
CA ALA A 78 -45.51 5.90 4.53
C ALA A 78 -44.28 5.40 5.33
N ALA A 79 -44.49 4.60 6.38
CA ALA A 79 -43.41 4.01 7.16
C ALA A 79 -42.57 3.00 6.35
N GLU A 80 -43.21 2.17 5.52
CA GLU A 80 -42.50 1.21 4.66
C GLU A 80 -41.68 1.92 3.57
N ALA A 81 -42.21 3.02 3.01
CA ALA A 81 -41.47 3.85 2.05
C ALA A 81 -40.25 4.53 2.67
N ALA A 82 -40.37 5.03 3.90
CA ALA A 82 -39.25 5.62 4.63
C ALA A 82 -38.16 4.58 4.95
N ALA A 83 -38.54 3.36 5.35
CA ALA A 83 -37.60 2.28 5.62
C ALA A 83 -36.82 1.83 4.37
N LYS A 84 -37.51 1.69 3.22
CA LYS A 84 -36.84 1.37 1.94
C LYS A 84 -35.88 2.46 1.49
N ALA A 85 -36.25 3.74 1.68
CA ALA A 85 -35.36 4.85 1.35
C ALA A 85 -34.11 4.89 2.24
N GLU A 86 -34.24 4.53 3.52
CA GLU A 86 -33.09 4.45 4.43
C GLU A 86 -32.15 3.28 4.08
N GLU A 87 -32.71 2.13 3.71
CA GLU A 87 -31.94 0.96 3.23
C GLU A 87 -31.18 1.26 1.94
N GLU A 88 -31.82 1.91 0.97
CA GLU A 88 -31.18 2.29 -0.31
C GLU A 88 -30.04 3.29 -0.08
N LYS A 89 -30.21 4.24 0.84
CA LYS A 89 -29.17 5.19 1.22
C LYS A 89 -27.98 4.49 1.90
N ALA A 90 -28.23 3.52 2.78
CA ALA A 90 -27.18 2.74 3.43
C ALA A 90 -26.40 1.89 2.42
N ALA A 91 -27.08 1.29 1.45
CA ALA A 91 -26.44 0.54 0.36
C ALA A 91 -25.57 1.43 -0.53
N ALA A 92 -26.04 2.64 -0.86
CA ALA A 92 -25.28 3.61 -1.64
C ALA A 92 -24.03 4.11 -0.89
N GLU A 93 -24.13 4.37 0.42
CA GLU A 93 -22.98 4.77 1.24
C GLU A 93 -21.93 3.65 1.36
N ALA A 94 -22.38 2.40 1.51
CA ALA A 94 -21.49 1.24 1.54
C ALA A 94 -20.76 1.05 0.19
N ALA A 95 -21.46 1.23 -0.93
CA ALA A 95 -20.86 1.16 -2.26
C ALA A 95 -19.83 2.27 -2.48
N ALA A 96 -20.12 3.51 -2.05
CA ALA A 96 -19.20 4.63 -2.16
C ALA A 96 -17.92 4.40 -1.32
N LYS A 97 -18.05 3.92 -0.08
CA LYS A 97 -16.89 3.57 0.77
C LYS A 97 -16.03 2.47 0.16
N ALA A 98 -16.65 1.44 -0.44
CA ALA A 98 -15.92 0.37 -1.10
C ALA A 98 -15.18 0.86 -2.36
N GLU A 99 -15.75 1.80 -3.11
CA GLU A 99 -15.09 2.41 -4.26
C GLU A 99 -13.90 3.29 -3.83
N GLU A 100 -14.06 4.08 -2.76
CA GLU A 100 -12.98 4.89 -2.18
C GLU A 100 -11.81 4.02 -1.70
N GLU A 101 -12.09 2.93 -0.98
CA GLU A 101 -11.07 2.01 -0.48
C GLU A 101 -10.31 1.33 -1.63
N LYS A 102 -11.02 0.95 -2.70
CA LYS A 102 -10.40 0.39 -3.91
C LYS A 102 -9.50 1.41 -4.60
N ALA A 103 -9.93 2.68 -4.71
CA ALA A 103 -9.13 3.74 -5.31
C ALA A 103 -7.86 4.02 -4.49
N ALA A 104 -7.96 4.03 -3.16
CA ALA A 104 -6.82 4.19 -2.27
C ALA A 104 -5.82 3.02 -2.40
N ALA A 105 -6.31 1.78 -2.48
CA ALA A 105 -5.47 0.60 -2.69
C ALA A 105 -4.75 0.65 -4.06
N GLU A 106 -5.44 1.04 -5.13
CA GLU A 106 -4.83 1.17 -6.45
C GLU A 106 -3.75 2.27 -6.49
N ALA A 107 -3.99 3.41 -5.82
CA ALA A 107 -3.02 4.49 -5.70
C ALA A 107 -1.78 4.04 -4.92
N ALA A 108 -1.95 3.30 -3.83
CA ALA A 108 -0.84 2.76 -3.04
C ALA A 108 0.00 1.75 -3.85
N ALA A 109 -0.66 0.87 -4.62
CA ALA A 109 0.03 -0.10 -5.48
C ALA A 109 0.86 0.60 -6.59
N LYS A 110 0.31 1.62 -7.25
CA LYS A 110 1.05 2.40 -8.26
C LYS A 110 2.26 3.12 -7.65
N ALA A 111 2.12 3.69 -6.46
CA ALA A 111 3.22 4.35 -5.76
C ALA A 111 4.34 3.36 -5.38
N GLU A 112 3.99 2.14 -4.97
CA GLU A 112 4.97 1.09 -4.68
C GLU A 112 5.72 0.64 -5.95
N GLU A 113 5.00 0.46 -7.07
CA GLU A 113 5.58 0.12 -8.37
C GLU A 113 6.56 1.19 -8.86
N GLU A 114 6.18 2.47 -8.76
CA GLU A 114 7.05 3.59 -9.18
C GLU A 114 8.33 3.66 -8.32
N LYS A 115 8.21 3.42 -7.01
CA LYS A 115 9.37 3.38 -6.11
C LYS A 115 10.30 2.21 -6.45
N ALA A 116 9.77 1.03 -6.76
CA ALA A 116 10.56 -0.12 -7.17
C ALA A 116 11.30 0.13 -8.50
N ALA A 117 10.63 0.76 -9.46
CA ALA A 117 11.25 1.14 -10.73
C ALA A 117 12.39 2.16 -10.54
N ALA A 118 12.19 3.16 -9.67
CA ALA A 118 13.22 4.14 -9.35
C ALA A 118 14.43 3.51 -8.65
N GLU A 119 14.23 2.58 -7.73
CA GLU A 119 15.32 1.87 -7.06
C GLU A 119 16.13 0.99 -8.04
N ALA A 120 15.44 0.31 -8.96
CA ALA A 120 16.08 -0.50 -9.99
C ALA A 120 16.92 0.38 -10.95
N ALA A 121 16.41 1.55 -11.34
CA ALA A 121 17.14 2.50 -12.18
C ALA A 121 18.40 3.03 -11.47
N ALA A 122 18.31 3.37 -10.18
CA ALA A 122 19.45 3.84 -9.40
C ALA A 122 20.56 2.79 -9.28
N LYS A 123 20.19 1.52 -9.00
CA LYS A 123 21.15 0.40 -8.95
C LYS A 123 21.87 0.18 -10.28
N ALA A 124 21.14 0.27 -11.40
CA ALA A 124 21.73 0.12 -12.73
C ALA A 124 22.71 1.25 -13.06
N GLU A 125 22.42 2.48 -12.63
CA GLU A 125 23.33 3.62 -12.82
C GLU A 125 24.62 3.45 -11.99
N GLU A 126 24.50 3.01 -10.73
CA GLU A 126 25.64 2.74 -9.86
C GLU A 126 26.55 1.66 -10.44
N GLU A 127 25.98 0.55 -10.93
CA GLU A 127 26.75 -0.55 -11.53
C GLU A 127 27.49 -0.09 -12.79
N LYS A 128 26.85 0.74 -13.62
CA LYS A 128 27.47 1.33 -14.81
C LYS A 128 28.64 2.26 -14.44
N ALA A 129 28.48 3.09 -13.41
CA ALA A 129 29.53 3.97 -12.94
C ALA A 129 30.73 3.18 -12.38
N ALA A 130 30.48 2.10 -11.64
CA ALA A 130 31.52 1.21 -11.15
C ALA A 130 32.28 0.51 -12.30
N ALA A 131 31.57 0.04 -13.32
CA ALA A 131 32.17 -0.56 -14.51
C ALA A 131 33.05 0.44 -15.30
N GLU A 132 32.59 1.68 -15.47
CA GLU A 132 33.37 2.73 -16.14
C GLU A 132 34.65 3.10 -15.36
N ALA A 133 34.55 3.18 -14.03
CA ALA A 133 35.71 3.43 -13.17
C ALA A 133 36.73 2.28 -13.25
N ALA A 134 36.28 1.02 -13.26
CA ALA A 134 37.14 -0.13 -13.43
C ALA A 134 37.85 -0.13 -14.79
N ALA A 135 37.14 0.18 -15.88
CA ALA A 135 37.70 0.27 -17.22
C ALA A 135 38.79 1.37 -17.32
N LYS A 136 38.53 2.56 -16.76
CA LYS A 136 39.53 3.65 -16.72
C LYS A 136 40.79 3.26 -15.94
N ALA A 137 40.63 2.57 -14.80
CA ALA A 137 41.77 2.10 -14.02
C ALA A 137 42.61 1.04 -14.76
N GLU A 138 41.97 0.15 -15.53
CA GLU A 138 42.67 -0.83 -16.35
C GLU A 138 43.44 -0.15 -17.50
N GLU A 139 42.83 0.83 -18.17
CA GLU A 139 43.48 1.61 -19.22
C GLU A 139 44.72 2.36 -18.70
N GLU A 140 44.60 3.00 -17.53
CA GLU A 140 45.72 3.72 -16.92
C GLU A 140 46.86 2.78 -16.53
N LYS A 141 46.54 1.58 -16.02
CA LYS A 141 47.53 0.54 -15.72
C LYS A 141 48.23 0.04 -16.99
N ALA A 142 47.48 -0.18 -18.07
CA ALA A 142 48.05 -0.60 -19.35
C ALA A 142 48.98 0.48 -19.94
N ALA A 143 48.59 1.76 -19.84
CA ALA A 143 49.43 2.88 -20.25
C ALA A 143 50.73 2.95 -19.41
N ALA A 144 50.63 2.79 -18.09
CA ALA A 144 51.80 2.76 -17.20
C ALA A 144 52.75 1.59 -17.52
N GLU A 145 52.20 0.40 -17.80
CA GLU A 145 53.00 -0.77 -18.19
C GLU A 145 53.71 -0.56 -19.54
N ALA A 146 53.04 0.06 -20.51
CA ALA A 146 53.64 0.40 -21.81
C ALA A 146 54.80 1.39 -21.65
N VAL A 147 54.65 2.41 -20.80
CA VAL A 147 55.74 3.36 -20.49
C VAL A 147 56.90 2.66 -19.79
N ALA A 148 56.63 1.78 -18.82
CA ALA A 148 57.66 1.02 -18.13
C ALA A 148 58.45 0.11 -19.08
N LYS A 149 57.76 -0.62 -19.98
CA LYS A 149 58.39 -1.44 -21.02
C LYS A 149 59.25 -0.61 -21.97
N ALA A 150 58.75 0.55 -22.42
CA ALA A 150 59.51 1.43 -23.29
C ALA A 150 60.76 2.02 -22.59
N GLU A 151 60.70 2.29 -21.28
CA GLU A 151 61.86 2.72 -20.51
C GLU A 151 62.88 1.58 -20.34
N GLU A 152 62.42 0.36 -20.08
CA GLU A 152 63.29 -0.82 -20.00
C GLU A 152 64.00 -1.10 -21.34
N GLU A 153 63.27 -1.02 -22.46
CA GLU A 153 63.85 -1.18 -23.80
C GLU A 153 64.90 -0.11 -24.10
N LYS A 154 64.65 1.16 -23.71
CA LYS A 154 65.64 2.24 -23.83
C LYS A 154 66.87 2.00 -22.96
N LYS A 155 66.69 1.51 -21.72
CA LYS A 155 67.81 1.15 -20.84
C LYS A 155 68.63 0.01 -21.46
N ALA A 156 67.98 -1.03 -21.98
CA ALA A 156 68.64 -2.16 -22.62
C ALA A 156 69.40 -1.75 -23.89
N ALA A 157 68.82 -0.87 -24.73
CA ALA A 157 69.48 -0.34 -25.93
C ALA A 157 70.72 0.53 -25.63
N GLY A 158 70.81 1.10 -24.43
CA GLY A 158 71.96 1.87 -23.95
C GLY A 158 73.13 1.02 -23.43
N LEU A 159 72.96 -0.29 -23.32
CA LEU A 159 74.00 -1.22 -22.87
C LEU A 159 74.87 -1.69 -24.04
N VAL A 160 76.15 -1.92 -23.77
CA VAL A 160 77.14 -2.47 -24.70
C VAL A 160 77.89 -3.63 -24.06
N LYS A 161 78.33 -4.59 -24.86
CA LYS A 161 79.14 -5.72 -24.40
C LYS A 161 80.60 -5.31 -24.28
N VAL A 162 81.25 -5.70 -23.18
CA VAL A 162 82.67 -5.48 -22.94
C VAL A 162 83.35 -6.80 -22.56
N LYS A 163 84.65 -6.91 -22.85
CA LYS A 163 85.49 -8.05 -22.45
C LYS A 163 86.59 -7.61 -21.50
N ALA A 164 86.68 -8.25 -20.33
CA ALA A 164 87.74 -7.98 -19.36
C ALA A 164 89.12 -8.45 -19.89
N LYS A 165 90.13 -7.58 -19.79
CA LYS A 165 91.52 -7.86 -20.22
C LYS A 165 92.37 -8.44 -19.09
N ARG A 166 92.01 -8.16 -17.85
CA ARG A 166 92.71 -8.60 -16.64
C ARG A 166 91.73 -8.71 -15.48
N ARG A 167 92.08 -9.44 -14.43
CA ARG A 167 91.28 -9.52 -13.22
C ARG A 167 91.18 -8.16 -12.53
N PHE A 168 89.96 -7.70 -12.23
CA PHE A 168 89.73 -6.46 -11.47
C PHE A 168 88.43 -6.54 -10.65
N LEU A 169 88.30 -5.68 -9.65
CA LEU A 169 87.05 -5.50 -8.89
C LEU A 169 86.24 -4.38 -9.55
N ASP A 170 85.09 -4.72 -10.12
CA ASP A 170 84.13 -3.72 -10.58
C ASP A 170 83.41 -3.12 -9.36
N LYS A 171 83.67 -1.84 -9.08
CA LYS A 171 83.11 -1.14 -7.92
C LYS A 171 81.63 -0.80 -8.05
N GLU A 172 81.09 -0.72 -9.27
CA GLU A 172 79.67 -0.44 -9.47
C GLU A 172 78.83 -1.71 -9.32
N LEU A 173 79.33 -2.82 -9.85
CA LEU A 173 78.66 -4.13 -9.75
C LEU A 173 79.03 -4.90 -8.46
N ASN A 174 80.00 -4.39 -7.70
CA ASN A 174 80.61 -5.03 -6.53
C ASN A 174 80.98 -6.50 -6.78
N GLN A 175 81.58 -6.75 -7.96
CA GLN A 175 81.88 -8.08 -8.48
C GLN A 175 83.32 -8.13 -8.99
N ILE A 176 84.00 -9.24 -8.74
CA ILE A 176 85.30 -9.52 -9.39
C ILE A 176 85.01 -10.00 -10.81
N LYS A 177 85.67 -9.38 -11.80
CA LYS A 177 85.68 -9.84 -13.19
C LYS A 177 87.04 -10.45 -13.48
N ASP A 178 87.05 -11.66 -14.00
CA ASP A 178 88.25 -12.38 -14.40
C ASP A 178 88.60 -12.10 -15.87
N THR A 179 89.83 -12.42 -16.24
CA THR A 179 90.33 -12.19 -17.59
C THR A 179 89.52 -12.99 -18.61
N GLY A 180 89.00 -12.32 -19.64
CA GLY A 180 88.20 -12.93 -20.69
C GLY A 180 86.69 -12.88 -20.45
N ASP A 181 86.23 -12.50 -19.26
CA ASP A 181 84.81 -12.37 -18.94
C ASP A 181 84.12 -11.35 -19.86
N ILE A 182 82.94 -11.72 -20.36
CA ILE A 182 82.09 -10.87 -21.19
C ILE A 182 80.84 -10.51 -20.39
N TYR A 183 80.51 -9.22 -20.36
CA TYR A 183 79.35 -8.70 -19.65
C TYR A 183 78.86 -7.41 -20.30
N THR A 184 77.63 -7.01 -19.97
CA THR A 184 77.02 -5.78 -20.46
C THR A 184 77.16 -4.66 -19.44
N VAL A 185 77.48 -3.46 -19.93
CA VAL A 185 77.56 -2.22 -19.13
C VAL A 185 76.99 -1.06 -19.93
N SER A 186 76.68 0.05 -19.27
CA SER A 186 76.33 1.29 -19.99
C SER A 186 77.50 1.75 -20.87
N ARG A 187 77.20 2.48 -21.94
CA ARG A 187 78.24 3.08 -22.81
C ARG A 187 79.25 3.93 -22.03
N GLU A 188 78.76 4.71 -21.06
CA GLU A 188 79.60 5.55 -20.21
C GLU A 188 80.57 4.70 -19.38
N ARG A 189 80.08 3.62 -18.76
CA ARG A 189 80.92 2.70 -18.00
C ARG A 189 81.91 1.96 -18.91
N ALA A 190 81.48 1.57 -20.09
CA ALA A 190 82.34 0.93 -21.07
C ALA A 190 83.56 1.81 -21.40
N ALA A 191 83.35 3.11 -21.59
CA ALA A 191 84.42 4.09 -21.81
C ALA A 191 85.38 4.18 -20.61
N VAL A 192 84.85 4.25 -19.38
CA VAL A 192 85.68 4.28 -18.15
C VAL A 192 86.55 3.04 -18.00
N LEU A 193 85.99 1.85 -18.31
CA LEU A 193 86.72 0.58 -18.21
C LEU A 193 87.81 0.45 -19.30
N GLU A 194 87.55 1.01 -20.48
CA GLU A 194 88.52 1.06 -21.57
C GLU A 194 89.66 2.05 -21.28
N GLU A 195 89.34 3.24 -20.78
CA GLU A 195 90.32 4.26 -20.34
C GLU A 195 91.23 3.71 -19.24
N ALA A 196 90.67 2.99 -18.26
CA ALA A 196 91.43 2.32 -17.21
C ALA A 196 92.21 1.09 -17.70
N GLY A 197 92.05 0.70 -18.98
CA GLY A 197 92.73 -0.44 -19.60
C GLY A 197 92.35 -1.80 -19.02
N VAL A 198 91.24 -1.89 -18.27
CA VAL A 198 90.79 -3.13 -17.62
C VAL A 198 89.85 -3.94 -18.49
N ALA A 199 89.14 -3.31 -19.44
CA ALA A 199 88.27 -3.98 -20.40
C ALA A 199 88.43 -3.39 -21.81
N VAL A 200 87.71 -3.94 -22.78
CA VAL A 200 87.54 -3.40 -24.14
C VAL A 200 86.11 -3.57 -24.59
N VAL A 201 85.57 -2.57 -25.29
CA VAL A 201 84.25 -2.66 -25.91
C VAL A 201 84.28 -3.71 -27.04
N MET A 202 83.33 -4.64 -26.99
CA MET A 202 83.11 -5.57 -28.09
C MET A 202 82.20 -4.91 -29.11
N THR A 203 82.73 -4.59 -30.28
CA THR A 203 81.91 -4.23 -31.44
C THR A 203 81.19 -5.49 -31.91
N GLU A 204 79.86 -5.47 -31.93
CA GLU A 204 79.05 -6.53 -32.55
C GLU A 204 79.25 -6.58 -34.06
#